data_AF-A0A8R1W954-F1
#
_entry.id   AF-A0A8R1W954-F1
#
_cell.length_a   1.000
_cell.length_b   1.000
_cell.length_c   1.000
_cell.angle_alpha   90.00
_cell.angle_beta   90.00
_cell.angle_gamma   90.00
#
_symmetry.space_group_name_H-M   'P 1'
#
loop_
_entity.id
_entity.type
_entity.pdbx_description
1 polymer ?
#
loop_
_entity_poly.entity_id
_entity_poly.type
_entity_poly.pdbx_seq_one_letter_code
_entity_poly.pdbx_strand_id
1 'polypeptide(L)'
;MPEREQRALTAKVLIPSFPSDSEYPIHDFSDDLVPETIAHMKVINGTYHYLVKWKDVEQLSYVPSSYANENIPQMVITFHEERLSVYGDFVQYFV
;
A
#
# COMPACT_ATOMS: atom_id res chain seq x y z
N MET A 1 -13.99 26.07 -4.89
CA MET A 1 -13.85 25.07 -3.81
C MET A 1 -12.38 25.03 -3.42
N PRO A 2 -12.02 25.10 -2.13
CA PRO A 2 -10.62 25.14 -1.75
C PRO A 2 -9.98 23.79 -2.09
N GLU A 3 -8.90 23.83 -2.85
CA GLU A 3 -8.13 22.71 -3.42
C GLU A 3 -7.84 21.54 -2.45
N ARG A 4 -7.80 21.83 -1.14
CA ARG A 4 -7.64 20.84 -0.06
C ARG A 4 -8.80 19.84 0.02
N GLU A 5 -10.02 20.28 -0.26
CA GLU A 5 -11.20 19.40 -0.25
C GLU A 5 -11.22 18.52 -1.50
N GLN A 6 -10.77 19.02 -2.65
CA GLN A 6 -10.67 18.23 -3.89
C GLN A 6 -9.60 17.14 -3.79
N ARG A 7 -8.43 17.42 -3.22
CA ARG A 7 -7.40 16.39 -2.94
C ARG A 7 -7.91 15.32 -1.97
N ALA A 8 -8.63 15.73 -0.93
CA ALA A 8 -9.24 14.80 0.02
C ALA A 8 -10.37 13.96 -0.61
N LEU A 9 -11.14 14.51 -1.54
CA LEU A 9 -12.20 13.80 -2.28
C LEU A 9 -11.61 12.79 -3.27
N THR A 10 -10.60 13.17 -4.04
CA THR A 10 -9.94 12.24 -4.99
C THR A 10 -9.29 11.06 -4.26
N ALA A 11 -8.68 11.30 -3.10
CA ALA A 11 -8.13 10.23 -2.27
C ALA A 11 -9.23 9.34 -1.62
N LYS A 12 -10.38 9.93 -1.25
CA LYS A 12 -11.51 9.20 -0.63
C LYS A 12 -12.33 8.36 -1.60
N VAL A 13 -12.33 8.68 -2.90
CA VAL A 13 -13.14 7.96 -3.90
C VAL A 13 -12.48 6.66 -4.36
N LEU A 14 -11.16 6.52 -4.23
CA LEU A 14 -10.44 5.34 -4.71
C LEU A 14 -10.21 4.25 -3.65
N ILE A 15 -10.34 4.58 -2.36
CA ILE A 15 -10.13 3.60 -1.30
C ILE A 15 -11.17 3.84 -0.19
N PRO A 16 -12.08 2.89 0.09
CA PRO A 16 -12.97 2.99 1.24
C PRO A 16 -12.08 3.18 2.47
N SER A 17 -12.36 4.23 3.24
CA SER A 17 -11.67 4.64 4.46
C SER A 17 -10.85 3.49 5.07
N PHE A 18 -9.52 3.50 4.88
CA PHE A 18 -8.67 2.52 5.57
C PHE A 18 -9.08 2.55 7.05
N PRO A 19 -9.48 1.42 7.64
CA PRO A 19 -9.75 1.38 9.07
C PRO A 19 -8.50 1.84 9.80
N SER A 20 -8.71 2.45 10.96
CA SER A 20 -7.66 3.00 11.83
C SER A 20 -6.41 2.13 11.81
N ASP A 21 -5.26 2.77 11.56
CA ASP A 21 -3.88 2.27 11.47
C ASP A 21 -3.42 1.24 12.52
N SER A 22 -4.27 0.85 13.47
CA SER A 22 -4.01 0.07 14.68
C SER A 22 -4.48 -1.39 14.64
N GLU A 23 -5.07 -1.89 13.55
CA GLU A 23 -5.81 -3.17 13.60
C GLU A 23 -5.31 -4.29 12.68
N TYR A 24 -4.23 -4.08 11.91
CA TYR A 24 -3.69 -5.13 11.03
C TYR A 24 -2.52 -5.88 11.69
N PRO A 25 -2.60 -7.22 11.79
CA PRO A 25 -1.53 -8.01 12.37
C PRO A 25 -0.28 -7.99 11.47
N ILE A 26 0.89 -8.21 12.08
CA ILE A 26 2.08 -8.60 11.31
C ILE A 26 1.85 -10.05 10.85
N HIS A 27 2.02 -10.30 9.56
CA HIS A 27 1.95 -11.64 8.99
C HIS A 27 3.09 -12.50 9.55
N ASP A 28 2.78 -13.72 9.97
CA ASP A 28 3.72 -14.68 10.55
C ASP A 28 4.51 -15.48 9.50
N PHE A 29 4.31 -15.17 8.22
CA PHE A 29 4.97 -15.78 7.06
C PHE A 29 4.57 -17.23 6.82
N SER A 30 3.35 -17.60 7.15
CA SER A 30 2.83 -18.90 6.75
C SER A 30 2.81 -19.01 5.21
N ASP A 31 3.41 -20.10 4.68
CA ASP A 31 3.58 -20.33 3.24
C ASP A 31 2.27 -20.67 2.50
N ASP A 32 1.15 -20.78 3.22
CA ASP A 32 -0.15 -21.18 2.70
C ASP A 32 -0.98 -20.01 2.15
N LEU A 33 -0.58 -18.77 2.42
CA LEU A 33 -1.31 -17.59 1.98
C LEU A 33 -0.83 -17.07 0.63
N VAL A 34 -1.77 -16.96 -0.32
CA VAL A 34 -1.48 -16.45 -1.66
C VAL A 34 -1.72 -14.94 -1.69
N PRO A 35 -0.69 -14.13 -1.95
CA PRO A 35 -0.84 -12.69 -2.03
C PRO A 35 -1.68 -12.27 -3.24
N GLU A 36 -2.59 -11.32 -3.05
CA GLU A 36 -3.45 -10.77 -4.08
C GLU A 36 -2.97 -9.38 -4.55
N THR A 37 -2.72 -8.46 -3.60
CA THR A 37 -2.23 -7.12 -3.92
C THR A 37 -1.63 -6.42 -2.69
N ILE A 38 -0.83 -5.38 -2.92
CA ILE A 38 -0.32 -4.50 -1.86
C ILE A 38 -1.23 -3.27 -1.76
N ALA A 39 -1.92 -3.12 -0.64
CA ALA A 39 -2.86 -2.02 -0.41
C ALA A 39 -2.17 -0.76 0.11
N HIS A 40 -1.12 -0.90 0.93
CA HIS A 40 -0.47 0.23 1.60
C HIS A 40 0.98 -0.07 2.00
N MET A 41 1.72 0.95 2.42
CA MET A 41 3.05 0.82 3.00
C MET A 41 3.21 1.80 4.17
N LYS A 42 3.80 1.33 5.28
CA LYS A 42 4.06 2.13 6.47
C LYS A 42 5.42 1.79 7.08
N VAL A 43 5.98 2.72 7.85
CA VAL A 43 7.18 2.47 8.68
C VAL A 43 6.73 2.01 10.08
N ILE A 44 7.17 0.82 10.49
CA ILE A 44 6.95 0.26 11.83
C ILE A 44 8.34 0.01 12.43
N ASN A 45 8.62 0.61 13.58
CA ASN A 45 9.91 0.49 14.27
C ASN A 45 11.14 0.77 13.35
N GLY A 46 11.04 1.78 12.49
CA GLY A 46 12.11 2.17 11.57
C GLY A 46 12.26 1.29 10.31
N THR A 47 11.40 0.28 10.14
CA THR A 47 11.43 -0.62 8.98
C THR A 47 10.16 -0.49 8.15
N TYR A 48 10.30 -0.49 6.82
CA TYR A 48 9.15 -0.47 5.93
C TYR A 48 8.40 -1.80 5.96
N HIS A 49 7.07 -1.70 5.96
CA HIS A 49 6.15 -2.83 5.90
C HIS A 49 5.08 -2.53 4.85
N TYR A 50 4.72 -3.54 4.08
CA TYR A 50 3.63 -3.51 3.11
C TYR A 50 2.38 -4.13 3.73
N LEU A 51 1.24 -3.47 3.58
CA LEU A 51 -0.06 -4.05 3.92
C LEU A 51 -0.54 -4.87 2.73
N VAL A 52 -0.63 -6.18 2.90
CA VAL A 52 -0.95 -7.13 1.83
C VAL A 52 -2.39 -7.63 2.00
N LYS A 53 -3.12 -7.67 0.90
CA LYS A 53 -4.37 -8.42 0.76
C LYS A 53 -4.02 -9.81 0.25
N TRP A 54 -4.63 -10.83 0.84
CA TRP A 54 -4.44 -12.23 0.48
C TRP A 54 -5.71 -12.78 -0.15
N LYS A 55 -5.55 -13.78 -1.03
CA LYS A 55 -6.70 -14.46 -1.63
C LYS A 55 -7.47 -15.21 -0.54
N ASP A 56 -8.80 -15.14 -0.62
CA ASP A 56 -9.73 -15.85 0.27
C ASP A 56 -9.58 -15.50 1.76
N VAL A 57 -8.86 -14.42 2.09
CA VAL A 57 -8.72 -13.90 3.46
C VAL A 57 -9.20 -12.46 3.51
N GLU A 58 -10.20 -12.19 4.35
CA GLU A 58 -10.75 -10.84 4.51
C GLU A 58 -9.78 -9.90 5.24
N GLN A 59 -9.02 -10.43 6.20
CA GLN A 59 -8.10 -9.67 7.03
C GLN A 59 -6.77 -9.40 6.30
N LEU A 60 -6.44 -8.13 6.08
CA LEU A 60 -5.11 -7.74 5.58
C LEU A 60 -4.06 -7.87 6.69
N SER A 61 -2.79 -7.99 6.30
CA SER A 61 -1.69 -8.05 7.27
C SER A 61 -0.43 -7.38 6.75
N TYR A 62 0.42 -6.93 7.67
CA TYR A 62 1.69 -6.29 7.36
C TYR A 62 2.79 -7.31 7.13
N VAL A 63 3.52 -7.13 6.05
CA VAL A 63 4.70 -7.93 5.66
C VAL A 63 5.91 -6.98 5.62
N PRO A 64 7.03 -7.29 6.29
CA PRO A 64 8.26 -6.51 6.17
C PRO A 64 8.74 -6.41 4.72
N SER A 65 9.29 -5.25 4.37
CA SER A 65 9.77 -5.01 3.02
C SER A 65 10.89 -5.97 2.60
N SER A 66 11.77 -6.37 3.53
CA SER A 66 12.82 -7.36 3.26
C SER A 66 12.25 -8.67 2.71
N TYR A 67 11.21 -9.18 3.36
CA TYR A 67 10.54 -10.41 2.93
C TYR A 67 9.78 -10.23 1.62
N ALA A 68 9.03 -9.13 1.49
CA ALA A 68 8.22 -8.86 0.31
C ALA A 68 9.08 -8.69 -0.96
N ASN A 69 10.23 -8.04 -0.84
CA ASN A 69 11.16 -7.83 -1.95
C ASN A 69 11.70 -9.15 -2.51
N GLU A 70 11.83 -10.18 -1.67
CA GLU A 70 12.32 -11.50 -2.09
C GLU A 70 11.21 -12.39 -2.63
N ASN A 71 10.02 -12.39 -1.99
CA ASN A 71 8.96 -13.35 -2.26
C ASN A 71 7.89 -12.86 -3.25
N ILE A 72 7.64 -11.55 -3.30
CA ILE A 72 6.63 -10.92 -4.17
C ILE A 72 7.18 -9.70 -4.93
N PRO A 73 8.38 -9.79 -5.56
CA PRO A 73 9.07 -8.63 -6.12
C PRO A 73 8.25 -7.90 -7.19
N GLN A 74 7.52 -8.62 -8.05
CA GLN A 74 6.74 -8.00 -9.12
C GLN A 74 5.60 -7.13 -8.56
N MET A 75 4.91 -7.59 -7.51
CA MET A 75 3.87 -6.77 -6.87
C MET A 75 4.47 -5.54 -6.19
N VAL A 76 5.64 -5.67 -5.56
CA VAL A 76 6.34 -4.53 -4.95
C VAL A 76 6.70 -3.49 -6.01
N ILE A 77 7.22 -3.92 -7.16
CA ILE A 77 7.55 -3.02 -8.27
C ILE A 77 6.30 -2.31 -8.78
N THR A 78 5.25 -3.04 -9.13
CA THR A 78 3.98 -2.47 -9.63
C THR A 78 3.39 -1.46 -8.64
N PHE A 79 3.38 -1.80 -7.34
CA PHE A 79 2.90 -0.90 -6.29
C PHE A 79 3.65 0.44 -6.26
N HIS A 80 4.97 0.42 -6.44
CA HIS A 80 5.76 1.66 -6.48
C HIS A 80 5.55 2.41 -7.79
N GLU A 81 5.47 1.73 -8.94
CA GLU A 81 5.24 2.36 -10.24
C GLU A 81 3.89 3.11 -10.29
N GLU A 82 2.82 2.48 -9.79
CA GLU A 82 1.48 3.08 -9.73
C GLU A 82 1.42 4.35 -8.85
N ARG A 83 2.28 4.44 -7.84
CA ARG A 83 2.34 5.60 -6.92
C ARG A 83 3.38 6.64 -7.32
N LEU A 84 4.39 6.26 -8.11
CA LEU A 84 5.40 7.17 -8.67
C LEU A 84 4.87 7.93 -9.89
N SER A 85 3.96 7.35 -10.68
CA SER A 85 3.30 8.04 -11.80
C SER A 85 2.57 9.31 -11.35
N VAL A 86 1.99 9.29 -10.15
CA VAL A 86 1.36 10.46 -9.50
C VAL A 86 2.37 11.57 -9.21
N TYR A 87 3.66 11.30 -9.02
CA TYR A 87 4.65 12.37 -8.89
C TYR A 87 5.12 12.88 -10.25
N GLY A 88 5.33 11.99 -11.23
CA GLY A 88 5.74 12.32 -12.59
C GLY A 88 4.80 13.31 -13.29
N ASP A 89 3.49 13.08 -13.18
CA ASP A 89 2.49 13.97 -13.76
C ASP A 89 2.41 15.34 -13.06
N PHE A 90 2.77 15.43 -11.77
CA PHE A 90 2.76 16.71 -11.05
C PHE A 90 4.02 17.56 -11.30
N VAL A 91 5.18 16.96 -11.61
CA VAL A 91 6.40 17.75 -11.91
C VAL A 91 6.31 18.45 -13.28
N GLN A 92 5.52 17.92 -14.22
CA GLN A 92 5.36 18.51 -15.55
C GLN A 92 4.51 19.79 -15.56
N TYR A 93 3.73 20.06 -14.49
CA TYR A 93 2.96 21.31 -14.33
C TYR A 93 3.73 22.43 -13.61
N PHE A 94 4.99 22.19 -13.22
CA PHE A 94 5.84 23.19 -12.56
C PHE A 94 7.15 23.46 -13.32
N VAL A 95 7.19 23.24 -14.64
CA VAL A 95 8.23 23.74 -15.55
C VAL A 95 7.60 24.64 -16.60
#